data_AF-A0A2X3BV90-F1
#
_entry.id   AF-A0A2X3BV90-F1
#
_cell.length_a   1.000
_cell.length_b   1.000
_cell.length_c   1.000
_cell.angle_alpha   90.00
_cell.angle_beta   90.00
_cell.angle_gamma   90.00
#
_symmetry.space_group_name_H-M   'P 1'
#
loop_
_entity.id
_entity.type
_entity.pdbx_description
1 polymer ?
#
loop_
_entity_poly.entity_id
_entity_poly.type
_entity_poly.pdbx_seq_one_letter_code
_entity_poly.pdbx_strand_id
1 'polypeptide(L)' 'MKKDGTMDDFGIPASIVAKYLDEHGIVVEKTGPYNLLFLFSIGIDKTKALSLLRALTDFKRAFRPEPAGEKHAAVAVP' A
#
# COMPACT_ATOMS: atom_id res chain seq x y z
N MET A 1 -10.32 -10.30 6.60
CA MET A 1 -10.71 -11.64 6.14
C MET A 1 -9.54 -12.57 6.39
N LYS A 2 -9.69 -13.53 7.30
CA LYS A 2 -8.70 -14.61 7.44
C LYS A 2 -8.71 -15.48 6.19
N LYS A 3 -7.65 -16.26 5.95
CA LYS A 3 -7.56 -17.20 4.81
C LYS A 3 -8.77 -18.16 4.73
N ASP A 4 -9.47 -18.35 5.85
CA ASP A 4 -10.69 -19.16 6.01
C ASP A 4 -12.01 -18.42 5.73
N GLY A 5 -11.99 -17.19 5.20
CA GLY A 5 -13.20 -16.44 4.84
C GLY A 5 -13.94 -15.80 6.02
N THR A 6 -13.44 -15.95 7.25
CA THR A 6 -13.97 -15.28 8.45
C THR A 6 -13.61 -13.79 8.45
N MET A 7 -14.59 -12.94 8.79
CA MET A 7 -14.35 -11.53 9.06
C MET A 7 -13.43 -11.40 10.27
N ASP A 8 -12.37 -10.59 10.16
CA ASP A 8 -11.59 -10.20 11.34
C ASP A 8 -12.31 -9.04 12.02
N ASP A 9 -12.17 -8.92 13.35
CA ASP A 9 -12.70 -7.78 14.12
C ASP A 9 -12.14 -6.43 13.65
N PHE A 10 -11.04 -6.46 12.90
CA PHE A 10 -10.38 -5.28 12.36
C PHE A 10 -10.05 -5.48 10.88
N GLY A 11 -10.59 -4.59 10.04
CA GLY A 11 -10.33 -4.57 8.60
C GLY A 11 -10.23 -3.15 8.09
N ILE A 12 -9.29 -2.90 7.19
CA ILE A 12 -9.17 -1.62 6.50
C ILE A 12 -9.95 -1.73 5.19
N PRO A 13 -11.04 -0.98 5.00
CA PRO A 13 -11.75 -0.98 3.74
C PRO A 13 -10.85 -0.41 2.65
N ALA A 14 -10.79 -1.10 1.52
CA ALA A 14 -9.97 -0.68 0.38
C ALA A 14 -10.41 0.68 -0.19
N SER A 15 -11.65 1.12 0.06
CA SER A 15 -12.13 2.46 -0.29
C SER A 15 -11.35 3.60 0.40
N ILE A 16 -10.91 3.41 1.65
CA ILE A 16 -10.10 4.41 2.37
C ILE A 16 -8.70 4.49 1.75
N VAL A 17 -8.12 3.32 1.48
CA VAL A 17 -6.82 3.20 0.84
C VAL A 17 -6.87 3.83 -0.56
N ALA A 18 -7.89 3.51 -1.37
CA ALA A 18 -8.12 4.09 -2.69
C ALA A 18 -8.18 5.62 -2.65
N LYS A 19 -8.93 6.19 -1.71
CA LYS A 19 -9.02 7.65 -1.56
C LYS A 19 -7.67 8.27 -1.20
N TYR A 20 -6.90 7.64 -0.32
CA TYR A 20 -5.55 8.10 0.03
C TYR A 20 -4.61 8.06 -1.19
N LEU A 21 -4.66 6.99 -1.98
CA LEU A 21 -3.88 6.87 -3.21
C LEU A 21 -4.26 7.94 -4.26
N ASP A 22 -5.55 8.27 -4.38
CA ASP A 22 -6.05 9.31 -5.28
C ASP A 22 -5.49 10.70 -4.92
N GLU A 23 -5.42 11.03 -3.63
CA GLU A 23 -4.79 12.28 -3.14
C GLU A 23 -3.29 12.37 -3.47
N HIS A 24 -2.60 11.22 -3.57
CA HIS A 24 -1.19 11.13 -3.99
C HIS A 24 -1.01 11.03 -5.53
N GLY A 25 -2.10 11.20 -6.31
CA GLY A 25 -2.07 11.16 -7.76
C GLY A 25 -1.96 9.75 -8.36
N ILE A 26 -2.36 8.73 -7.59
CA ILE A 26 -2.31 7.33 -8.00
C ILE A 26 -3.74 6.81 -8.15
N VAL A 27 -4.18 6.68 -9.40
CA VAL A 27 -5.50 6.17 -9.72
C VAL A 27 -5.49 4.64 -9.64
N VAL A 28 -6.42 4.10 -8.86
CA VAL A 28 -6.70 2.67 -8.78
C VAL A 28 -7.67 2.27 -9.89
N GLU A 29 -7.40 1.16 -10.57
CA GLU A 29 -8.23 0.71 -11.70
C GLU A 29 -9.54 0.07 -11.21
N LYS A 30 -9.45 -0.72 -10.14
CA LYS A 30 -10.62 -1.34 -9.53
C LYS A 30 -10.46 -1.44 -8.03
N THR A 31 -11.48 -1.01 -7.30
CA THR A 31 -11.56 -1.09 -5.83
C THR A 31 -12.69 -2.03 -5.45
N GLY A 32 -12.35 -3.13 -4.77
CA GLY A 32 -13.30 -4.00 -4.09
C GLY A 32 -13.45 -3.62 -2.62
N PRO A 33 -14.14 -4.44 -1.80
CA PRO A 33 -14.29 -4.18 -0.36
C PRO A 33 -12.94 -4.20 0.39
N TYR A 34 -12.07 -5.14 0.03
CA TYR A 34 -10.74 -5.34 0.64
C TYR A 34 -9.61 -5.56 -0.38
N ASN A 35 -9.87 -5.27 -1.66
CA ASN A 35 -8.95 -5.57 -2.76
C ASN A 35 -8.80 -4.32 -3.63
N LEU A 36 -7.58 -4.09 -4.13
CA LEU A 36 -7.26 -3.01 -5.06
C LEU A 36 -6.55 -3.63 -6.27
N LEU A 37 -6.89 -3.16 -7.46
CA LEU A 37 -6.24 -3.56 -8.69
C LEU A 37 -5.52 -2.37 -9.31
N PHE A 38 -4.27 -2.59 -9.71
CA PHE A 38 -3.44 -1.64 -10.43
C PHE A 38 -3.03 -2.26 -11.76
N LEU A 39 -3.17 -1.49 -12.85
CA LEU A 39 -2.66 -1.89 -14.16
C LEU A 39 -1.29 -1.23 -14.38
N PHE A 40 -0.24 -2.04 -14.39
CA PHE A 40 1.10 -1.59 -14.75
C PHE A 40 1.24 -1.55 -16.28
N SER A 41 0.79 -0.45 -16.90
CA SER A 41 0.94 -0.21 -18.33
C SER A 41 2.33 0.35 -18.67
N ILE A 42 2.65 0.43 -19.97
CA ILE A 42 3.91 1.01 -20.51
C ILE A 42 4.20 2.44 -20.00
N GLY A 43 3.18 3.20 -19.58
CA GLY A 43 3.33 4.55 -19.01
C GLY A 43 3.66 4.59 -17.51
N ILE A 44 3.73 3.45 -16.81
CA ILE A 44 4.15 3.39 -15.42
C ILE A 44 5.66 3.23 -15.34
N ASP A 45 6.33 4.31 -14.95
CA ASP A 45 7.77 4.34 -14.77
C ASP A 45 8.20 3.93 -13.35
N LYS A 46 9.50 3.66 -13.15
CA LYS A 46 10.04 3.26 -11.82
C LYS A 46 9.69 4.29 -10.73
N THR A 47 9.65 5.57 -11.09
CA THR A 47 9.28 6.66 -10.18
C THR A 47 7.82 6.56 -9.71
N LYS A 48 6.88 6.18 -10.59
CA LYS A 48 5.47 5.99 -10.24
C LYS A 48 5.27 4.76 -9.37
N ALA A 49 5.95 3.66 -9.69
CA ALA A 49 5.94 2.46 -8.86
C ALA A 49 6.53 2.71 -7.46
N LEU A 50 7.61 3.49 -7.36
CA LEU A 50 8.19 3.86 -6.07
C LEU A 50 7.27 4.79 -5.26
N SER A 51 6.57 5.70 -5.95
CA SER A 51 5.58 6.59 -5.31
C SER A 51 4.40 5.80 -4.75
N LEU A 52 3.92 4.78 -5.47
CA LEU A 52 2.92 3.82 -4.97
C LEU A 52 3.40 3.09 -3.71
N LEU A 53 4.62 2.56 -3.75
CA LEU A 53 5.19 1.86 -2.61
C LEU A 53 5.34 2.78 -1.39
N ARG A 54 5.77 4.02 -1.59
CA ARG A 54 5.86 5.04 -0.53
C ARG A 54 4.48 5.34 0.05
N ALA A 55 3.49 5.64 -0.80
CA ALA A 55 2.13 5.94 -0.35
C ALA A 55 1.53 4.79 0.48
N LEU A 56 1.72 3.53 0.07
CA LEU A 56 1.27 2.36 0.84
C LEU A 56 2.02 2.19 2.16
N THR A 57 3.32 2.47 2.18
CA THR A 57 4.14 2.38 3.40
C THR A 57 3.76 3.48 4.39
N ASP A 58 3.54 4.70 3.90
CA ASP A 58 3.09 5.83 4.71
C ASP A 58 1.67 5.60 5.23
N PHE A 59 0.77 5.06 4.41
CA PHE A 59 -0.55 4.65 4.84
C PHE A 59 -0.48 3.61 5.97
N LYS A 60 0.37 2.58 5.83
CA LYS A 60 0.61 1.60 6.89
C LYS A 60 1.13 2.25 8.18
N ARG A 61 2.08 3.19 8.08
CA ARG A 61 2.66 3.91 9.23
C ARG A 61 1.65 4.82 9.92
N ALA A 62 0.82 5.54 9.16
CA ALA A 62 -0.21 6.42 9.70
C ALA A 62 -1.31 5.61 10.40
N PHE A 63 -1.66 4.44 9.87
CA PHE A 63 -2.71 3.60 10.41
C PHE A 63 -2.26 2.75 11.61
N ARG A 64 -1.04 2.23 11.55
CA ARG A 64 -0.39 1.55 12.67
C ARG A 64 1.00 2.15 12.84
N PRO A 65 1.20 3.08 13.77
CA PRO A 65 2.53 3.51 14.15
C PRO A 65 3.23 2.32 14.84
N GLU A 66 3.86 1.47 14.04
CA GLU A 66 4.84 0.52 14.52
C GLU A 66 6.02 1.34 15.07
N PRO A 67 6.54 1.07 16.29
CA PRO A 67 7.71 1.79 16.78
C PRO A 67 8.85 1.52 15.81
N ALA A 68 9.41 2.59 15.23
CA ALA A 68 10.50 2.52 14.27
C ALA A 68 11.70 1.81 14.90
N GLY A 69 11.99 0.59 14.45
CA GLY A 69 13.17 -0.16 14.87
C GLY A 69 13.51 -1.26 13.87
N GLU A 70 14.61 -1.05 13.14
CA GLU A 70 15.32 -2.02 12.29
C GLU A 70 14.53 -2.53 11.06
N LYS A 71 14.97 -2.44 9.80
CA LYS A 71 16.28 -2.80 9.23
C LYS A 71 16.48 -2.07 7.89
N HIS A 72 17.28 -1.01 7.89
CA HIS A 72 18.06 -0.61 6.72
C HIS A 72 19.53 -0.56 7.16
N ALA A 73 20.09 -1.74 7.42
CA ALA A 73 21.52 -1.93 7.57
C ALA A 73 21.88 -3.24 6.86
N ALA A 74 21.74 -3.24 5.53
CA ALA A 74 22.33 -4.26 4.66
C ALA A 74 22.36 -3.78 3.21
N VAL A 75 23.09 -2.69 2.95
CA VAL A 75 23.77 -2.55 1.66
C VAL A 75 25.03 -1.70 1.88
N ALA A 76 26.16 -2.39 2.01
CA ALA A 76 27.50 -1.99 1.56
C ALA A 76 28.52 -3.06 1.98
N VAL A 77 28.93 -3.82 0.97
CA VAL A 77 30.16 -4.64 0.80
C VAL A 77 31.40 -3.81 1.21
N PRO A 78 32.51 -4.38 1.74
CA PRO A 78 33.24 -5.58 1.28
C PRO A 78 33.24 -6.78 2.22
#